data_AF-A0A3D3L916-F1
#
_entry.id   AF-A0A3D3L916-F1
#
_cell.length_a   1.000
_cell.length_b   1.000
_cell.length_c   1.000
_cell.angle_alpha   90.00
_cell.angle_beta   90.00
_cell.angle_gamma   90.00
#
_symmetry.space_group_name_H-M   'P 1'
#
loop_
_entity.id
_entity.type
_entity.pdbx_description
1 polymer ?
#
loop_
_entity_poly.entity_id
_entity_poly.type
_entity_poly.pdbx_seq_one_letter_code
_entity_poly.pdbx_strand_id
1 'polypeptide(L)'
;MESSTPPPDGGQETTSQAGPSKEERTMAMICHLLAFAGFLVPFPGGSIIGPLILWAVKKDGMPFVNEQGKEAINFNITVSIIAVVCMFTFWLILPMILMFAVGVAAIVLIIIAAIQSNEGKHYRYPWILRFVK
;
A
#
# COMPACT_ATOMS: atom_id res chain seq x y z
N MET A 1 8.43 49.81 39.12
CA MET A 1 7.40 49.92 38.07
C MET A 1 8.16 50.36 36.84
N GLU A 2 8.36 49.63 35.75
CA GLU A 2 7.85 48.40 35.14
C GLU A 2 9.04 47.81 34.34
N SER A 3 9.36 46.52 34.47
CA SER A 3 8.94 45.47 33.54
C SER A 3 9.24 45.78 32.06
N SER A 4 10.32 45.21 31.53
CA SER A 4 10.47 44.96 30.10
C SER A 4 11.34 43.72 29.86
N THR A 5 10.90 42.58 30.40
CA THR A 5 11.27 41.29 29.82
C THR A 5 10.53 41.14 28.48
N PRO A 6 11.23 40.86 27.36
CA PRO A 6 10.55 40.50 26.14
C PRO A 6 9.81 39.16 26.34
N PRO A 7 8.64 38.96 25.69
CA PRO A 7 7.90 37.71 25.80
C PRO A 7 8.73 36.56 25.20
N PRO A 8 8.73 35.37 25.82
CA PRO A 8 9.17 34.17 25.14
C PRO A 8 8.11 33.85 24.08
N ASP A 9 8.44 34.06 22.81
CA ASP A 9 7.64 33.58 21.69
C ASP A 9 7.74 32.04 21.66
N GLY A 10 6.93 31.41 22.51
CA GLY A 10 6.74 29.96 22.60
C GLY A 10 5.74 29.45 21.58
N GLY A 11 5.56 30.15 20.45
CA GLY A 11 4.92 29.60 19.27
C GLY A 11 5.86 28.57 18.65
N GLN A 12 5.81 27.34 19.16
CA GLN A 12 6.49 26.20 18.56
C GLN A 12 6.15 26.12 17.07
N GLU A 13 7.14 26.55 16.29
CA GLU A 13 7.71 25.80 15.19
C GLU A 13 6.67 25.15 14.28
N THR A 14 6.33 25.89 13.22
CA THR A 14 6.26 25.36 11.85
C THR A 14 5.90 23.88 11.77
N THR A 15 4.64 23.57 11.48
CA THR A 15 4.23 22.29 10.88
C THR A 15 5.16 21.99 9.70
N SER A 16 6.23 21.24 9.97
CA SER A 16 7.27 20.97 9.01
C SER A 16 6.67 20.08 7.95
N GLN A 17 6.49 20.65 6.76
CA GLN A 17 6.36 19.97 5.48
C GLN A 17 7.64 19.17 5.17
N ALA A 18 8.05 18.29 6.08
CA ALA A 18 8.98 17.22 5.81
C ALA A 18 8.14 16.03 5.38
N GLY A 19 8.42 15.48 4.19
CA GLY A 19 7.74 14.28 3.69
C GLY A 19 7.82 13.10 4.67
N PRO A 20 7.16 11.96 4.36
CA PRO A 20 7.00 10.85 5.29
C PRO A 20 8.32 10.42 5.92
N SER A 21 8.28 10.02 7.19
CA SER A 21 9.48 9.58 7.91
C SER A 21 10.09 8.33 7.25
N LYS A 22 11.39 8.07 7.51
CA LYS A 22 12.04 6.84 6.99
C LYS A 22 11.32 5.57 7.43
N GLU A 23 10.82 5.55 8.66
CA GLU A 23 10.05 4.41 9.19
C GLU A 23 8.74 4.24 8.42
N GLU A 24 7.98 5.32 8.22
CA GLU A 24 6.73 5.28 7.44
C GLU A 24 6.96 4.79 6.00
N ARG A 25 8.02 5.29 5.34
CA ARG A 25 8.40 4.83 3.99
C ARG A 25 8.72 3.34 3.97
N THR A 26 9.46 2.88 4.97
CA THR A 26 9.83 1.47 5.12
C THR A 26 8.58 0.60 5.33
N MET A 27 7.68 1.02 6.22
CA MET A 27 6.44 0.30 6.50
C MET A 27 5.49 0.29 5.29
N ALA A 28 5.39 1.40 4.55
CA ALA A 28 4.61 1.47 3.31
C ALA A 28 5.15 0.52 2.24
N MET A 29 6.47 0.52 2.03
CA MET A 29 7.14 -0.44 1.14
C MET A 29 6.85 -1.89 1.55
N ILE A 30 7.02 -2.23 2.84
CA ILE A 30 6.73 -3.57 3.36
C ILE A 30 5.26 -3.93 3.12
N CYS A 31 4.34 -2.97 3.25
CA CYS A 31 2.91 -3.19 2.98
C CYS A 31 2.65 -3.71 1.56
N HIS A 32 3.36 -3.19 0.55
CA HIS A 32 3.27 -3.70 -0.81
C HIS A 32 3.93 -5.08 -0.96
N LEU A 33 5.12 -5.26 -0.38
CA LEU A 33 5.88 -6.52 -0.48
C LEU A 33 5.21 -7.69 0.22
N LEU A 34 4.43 -7.43 1.27
CA LEU A 34 3.65 -8.45 1.97
C LEU A 34 2.63 -9.17 1.07
N ALA A 35 2.27 -8.58 -0.07
CA ALA A 35 1.45 -9.25 -1.08
C ALA A 35 2.09 -10.57 -1.57
N PHE A 36 3.42 -10.65 -1.62
CA PHE A 36 4.14 -11.86 -2.05
C PHE A 36 4.06 -13.00 -1.04
N ALA A 37 3.80 -12.72 0.23
CA ALA A 37 3.51 -13.77 1.22
C ALA A 37 2.26 -14.58 0.82
N GLY A 38 1.35 -13.98 0.04
CA GLY A 38 0.22 -14.67 -0.54
C GLY A 38 0.57 -15.83 -1.46
N PHE A 39 1.76 -15.85 -2.07
CA PHE A 39 2.19 -16.98 -2.92
C PHE A 39 2.45 -18.27 -2.13
N LEU A 40 2.62 -18.18 -0.81
CA LEU A 40 2.76 -19.35 0.05
C LEU A 40 1.42 -20.04 0.33
N VAL A 41 0.31 -19.34 0.11
CA VAL A 41 -1.04 -19.84 0.35
C VAL A 41 -1.70 -20.07 -1.02
N PRO A 42 -2.04 -21.31 -1.41
CA PRO A 42 -2.69 -21.61 -2.69
C PRO A 42 -4.18 -21.21 -2.68
N PHE A 43 -4.46 -19.95 -2.34
CA PHE A 43 -5.79 -19.36 -2.25
C PHE A 43 -5.73 -17.93 -2.82
N PRO A 44 -6.65 -17.55 -3.73
CA PRO A 44 -6.58 -16.26 -4.43
C PRO A 44 -6.63 -15.03 -3.52
N GLY A 45 -7.13 -15.14 -2.29
CA GLY A 45 -7.12 -14.05 -1.30
C GLY A 45 -5.89 -13.98 -0.38
N GLY A 46 -4.93 -14.91 -0.51
CA GLY A 46 -3.76 -14.98 0.37
C GLY A 46 -2.90 -13.72 0.37
N SER A 47 -2.80 -13.03 -0.77
CA SER A 47 -1.99 -11.81 -0.94
C SER A 47 -2.59 -10.57 -0.27
N ILE A 48 -3.84 -10.63 0.20
CA ILE A 48 -4.50 -9.52 0.90
C ILE A 48 -4.12 -9.53 2.39
N ILE A 49 -3.92 -10.71 2.99
CA ILE A 49 -3.82 -10.89 4.44
C ILE A 49 -2.64 -10.13 5.03
N GLY A 50 -1.44 -10.27 4.44
CA GLY A 50 -0.24 -9.58 4.90
C GLY A 50 -0.39 -8.05 4.90
N PRO A 51 -0.69 -7.42 3.75
CA PRO A 51 -0.93 -5.99 3.67
C PRO A 51 -2.05 -5.51 4.60
N LEU A 52 -3.13 -6.27 4.73
CA LEU A 52 -4.28 -5.93 5.60
C LEU A 52 -3.88 -5.88 7.07
N ILE A 53 -3.13 -6.87 7.56
CA ILE A 53 -2.66 -6.91 8.95
C ILE A 53 -1.73 -5.72 9.22
N LEU A 54 -0.73 -5.49 8.36
CA LEU A 54 0.21 -4.39 8.58
C LEU A 54 -0.49 -3.03 8.56
N TRP A 55 -1.37 -2.80 7.57
CA TRP A 55 -2.15 -1.59 7.48
C TRP A 55 -3.03 -1.40 8.72
N ALA A 56 -3.76 -2.43 9.16
CA ALA A 56 -4.62 -2.34 10.34
C ALA A 56 -3.86 -1.94 11.61
N VAL A 57 -2.63 -2.43 11.77
CA VAL A 57 -1.77 -2.14 12.94
C VAL A 57 -1.14 -0.75 12.86
N LYS A 58 -0.78 -0.26 11.67
CA LYS A 58 0.01 0.97 11.50
C LYS A 58 -0.80 2.20 11.08
N LYS A 59 -2.01 2.03 10.54
CA LYS A 59 -2.81 3.11 9.91
C LYS A 59 -3.08 4.32 10.81
N ASP A 60 -3.24 4.13 12.12
CA ASP A 60 -3.67 5.20 13.02
C ASP A 60 -2.50 6.12 13.45
N GLY A 61 -1.26 5.62 13.35
CA GLY A 61 -0.05 6.37 13.73
C GLY A 61 0.87 6.76 12.56
N MET A 62 0.58 6.29 11.34
CA MET A 62 1.43 6.49 10.16
C MET A 62 0.58 6.89 8.95
N PRO A 63 0.30 8.20 8.75
CA PRO A 63 -0.54 8.68 7.65
C PRO A 63 -0.11 8.17 6.27
N PHE A 64 1.19 8.11 5.99
CA PHE A 64 1.67 7.62 4.69
C PHE A 64 1.41 6.12 4.50
N VAL A 65 1.56 5.33 5.56
CA VAL A 65 1.23 3.89 5.55
C VAL A 65 -0.27 3.68 5.42
N ASN A 66 -1.10 4.54 6.01
CA ASN A 66 -2.53 4.49 5.83
C ASN A 66 -2.91 4.66 4.35
N GLU A 67 -2.31 5.62 3.66
CA GLU A 67 -2.57 5.84 2.23
C GLU A 67 -2.05 4.70 1.35
N GLN A 68 -0.77 4.35 1.47
CA GLN A 68 -0.15 3.33 0.62
C GLN A 68 -0.68 1.92 0.93
N GLY A 69 -0.99 1.64 2.21
CA GLY A 69 -1.60 0.38 2.62
C GLY A 69 -3.00 0.17 2.04
N LYS A 70 -3.82 1.23 1.96
CA LYS A 70 -5.12 1.16 1.25
C LYS A 70 -4.94 0.84 -0.23
N GLU A 71 -3.97 1.43 -0.91
CA GLU A 71 -3.66 1.11 -2.30
C GLU A 71 -3.17 -0.34 -2.46
N ALA A 72 -2.30 -0.82 -1.57
CA ALA A 72 -1.84 -2.21 -1.56
C ALA A 72 -2.99 -3.21 -1.38
N ILE A 73 -3.88 -2.96 -0.43
CA ILE A 73 -5.04 -3.81 -0.15
C ILE A 73 -6.02 -3.81 -1.33
N ASN A 74 -6.39 -2.62 -1.84
CA ASN A 74 -7.31 -2.49 -2.96
C ASN A 74 -6.77 -3.14 -4.24
N PHE A 75 -5.47 -3.01 -4.51
CA PHE A 75 -4.80 -3.69 -5.61
C PHE A 75 -4.89 -5.21 -5.47
N ASN A 76 -4.55 -5.75 -4.30
CA ASN A 76 -4.61 -7.19 -4.07
C ASN A 76 -6.04 -7.71 -4.16
N ILE A 77 -7.04 -7.00 -3.63
CA ILE A 77 -8.46 -7.37 -3.82
C ILE A 77 -8.82 -7.42 -5.31
N THR A 78 -8.39 -6.43 -6.10
CA THR A 78 -8.65 -6.40 -7.54
C THR A 78 -8.03 -7.60 -8.25
N VAL A 79 -6.76 -7.91 -7.98
CA VAL A 79 -6.06 -9.09 -8.54
C VAL A 79 -6.72 -10.39 -8.08
N SER A 80 -7.11 -10.50 -6.81
CA SER A 80 -7.82 -11.67 -6.27
C SER A 80 -9.16 -11.90 -6.98
N ILE A 81 -9.94 -10.85 -7.26
CA ILE A 81 -11.19 -10.96 -8.00
C ILE A 81 -10.93 -11.50 -9.41
N ILE A 82 -9.94 -10.94 -10.11
CA ILE A 82 -9.57 -11.42 -11.46
C ILE A 82 -9.14 -12.90 -11.39
N ALA A 83 -8.33 -13.26 -10.40
CA ALA A 83 -7.88 -14.65 -10.22
C ALA A 83 -9.05 -15.60 -9.93
N VAL A 84 -10.02 -15.20 -9.11
CA VAL A 84 -11.23 -16.00 -8.84
C VAL A 84 -12.05 -16.20 -10.12
N VAL A 85 -12.26 -15.15 -10.92
CA VAL A 85 -12.98 -15.25 -12.20
C VAL A 85 -12.25 -16.17 -13.17
N CYS A 86 -10.93 -16.04 -13.31
CA CYS A 86 -10.12 -16.93 -14.15
C CYS A 86 -10.14 -18.38 -13.66
N MET A 87 -10.16 -18.60 -12.34
CA MET A 87 -10.29 -19.93 -11.74
C MET A 87 -11.62 -20.59 -12.09
N PHE A 88 -12.74 -19.87 -12.02
CA PHE A 88 -14.05 -20.42 -12.41
C PHE A 88 -14.23 -20.58 -13.92
N THR A 89 -13.41 -19.93 -14.74
CA THR A 89 -13.47 -20.01 -16.21
C THR A 89 -12.31 -20.82 -16.80
N PHE A 90 -11.61 -21.61 -15.97
CA PHE A 90 -10.34 -22.26 -16.31
C PHE A 90 -10.40 -23.21 -17.52
N TRP A 91 -11.57 -23.73 -17.87
CA TRP A 91 -11.77 -24.61 -19.03
C TRP A 91 -11.58 -23.88 -20.37
N LEU A 92 -11.49 -22.54 -20.36
CA LEU A 92 -11.16 -21.73 -21.52
C LEU A 92 -9.65 -21.43 -21.55
N ILE A 93 -9.06 -21.37 -22.75
CA ILE A 93 -7.63 -21.04 -22.93
C ILE A 93 -7.35 -19.57 -22.57
N LEU A 94 -8.28 -18.67 -22.89
CA LEU A 94 -8.10 -17.22 -22.71
C LEU A 94 -7.87 -16.81 -21.23
N PRO A 95 -8.65 -17.29 -20.24
CA PRO A 95 -8.37 -17.06 -18.81
C PRO A 95 -7.00 -17.53 -18.34
N MET A 96 -6.44 -18.60 -18.90
CA MET A 96 -5.08 -19.03 -18.55
C MET A 96 -4.02 -18.01 -19.00
N ILE A 97 -4.15 -17.50 -20.22
CA ILE A 97 -3.27 -16.44 -20.75
C ILE A 97 -3.43 -15.16 -19.92
N LEU A 98 -4.68 -14.79 -19.61
CA LEU A 98 -4.98 -13.62 -18.80
C LEU A 98 -4.41 -13.72 -17.39
N MET A 99 -4.53 -14.89 -16.74
CA MET A 99 -3.96 -15.13 -15.40
C MET A 99 -2.45 -14.91 -15.39
N PHE A 100 -1.74 -15.44 -16.39
CA PHE A 100 -0.30 -15.26 -16.50
C PHE A 100 0.07 -13.78 -16.72
N ALA A 101 -0.61 -13.11 -17.65
CA ALA A 101 -0.38 -11.69 -17.92
C ALA A 101 -0.63 -10.81 -16.69
N VAL A 102 -1.72 -11.05 -15.97
CA VAL A 102 -2.07 -10.32 -14.74
C VAL A 102 -1.09 -10.63 -13.62
N GLY A 103 -0.64 -11.88 -13.47
CA GLY A 103 0.37 -12.26 -12.49
C GLY A 103 1.70 -11.51 -12.70
N VAL A 104 2.19 -11.46 -13.94
CA VAL A 104 3.39 -10.70 -14.30
C VAL A 104 3.20 -9.21 -14.04
N ALA A 105 2.09 -8.63 -14.52
CA ALA A 105 1.78 -7.22 -14.29
C ALA A 105 1.70 -6.91 -12.78
N ALA A 106 1.11 -7.80 -11.98
CA ALA A 106 0.98 -7.59 -10.55
C ALA A 106 2.32 -7.57 -9.83
N ILE A 107 3.22 -8.49 -10.15
CA ILE A 107 4.58 -8.49 -9.61
C ILE A 107 5.28 -7.17 -9.93
N VAL A 108 5.24 -6.73 -11.19
CA VAL A 108 5.87 -5.48 -11.62
C VAL A 108 5.30 -4.28 -10.86
N LEU A 109 3.97 -4.16 -10.80
CA LEU A 109 3.32 -3.04 -10.13
C LEU A 109 3.59 -3.03 -8.62
N ILE A 110 3.63 -4.19 -7.96
CA ILE A 110 4.00 -4.30 -6.54
C ILE A 110 5.42 -3.80 -6.30
N ILE A 111 6.39 -4.21 -7.14
CA ILE A 111 7.79 -3.77 -7.00
C ILE A 111 7.90 -2.26 -7.23
N ILE A 112 7.24 -1.72 -8.24
CA ILE A 112 7.23 -0.27 -8.50
C ILE A 112 6.61 0.50 -7.32
N ALA A 113 5.48 0.02 -6.78
CA ALA A 113 4.83 0.62 -5.63
C ALA A 113 5.72 0.60 -4.39
N ALA A 114 6.42 -0.52 -4.16
CA ALA A 114 7.35 -0.71 -3.06
C ALA A 114 8.54 0.27 -3.16
N ILE A 115 9.16 0.37 -4.34
CA ILE A 115 10.28 1.31 -4.59
C ILE A 115 9.81 2.76 -4.40
N GLN A 116 8.70 3.14 -5.01
CA GLN A 116 8.20 4.52 -4.91
C GLN A 116 7.78 4.88 -3.48
N SER A 117 7.15 3.96 -2.75
CA SER A 117 6.82 4.16 -1.34
C SER A 117 8.06 4.33 -0.48
N ASN A 118 9.12 3.56 -0.76
CA ASN A 118 10.40 3.69 -0.05
C ASN A 118 11.08 5.06 -0.31
N GLU A 119 10.88 5.63 -1.50
CA GLU A 119 11.31 7.01 -1.83
C GLU A 119 10.41 8.08 -1.18
N GLY A 120 9.27 7.70 -0.60
CA GLY A 120 8.27 8.62 -0.03
C GLY A 120 7.33 9.22 -1.07
N LYS A 121 7.26 8.62 -2.27
CA LYS A 121 6.30 9.01 -3.31
C LYS A 121 4.97 8.29 -3.09
N HIS A 122 3.87 9.01 -3.26
CA HIS A 122 2.53 8.44 -3.15
C HIS A 122 2.21 7.66 -4.43
N TYR A 123 2.35 6.34 -4.39
CA TYR A 123 2.00 5.50 -5.52
C TYR A 123 0.48 5.27 -5.57
N ARG A 124 -0.06 5.24 -6.79
CA ARG A 124 -1.45 4.89 -7.07
C ARG A 124 -1.44 3.80 -8.12
N TYR A 125 -2.03 2.66 -7.81
CA TYR A 125 -2.09 1.60 -8.80
C TYR A 125 -3.02 1.99 -9.95
N PRO A 126 -2.61 1.72 -11.21
CA PRO A 126 -3.52 1.84 -12.33
C PRO A 126 -4.58 0.73 -12.25
N TRP A 127 -5.81 1.05 -12.68
CA TRP A 127 -6.88 0.06 -12.89
C TRP A 127 -7.27 -0.79 -11.66
N ILE A 128 -7.32 -0.20 -10.48
CA ILE A 128 -7.81 -0.86 -9.25
C ILE A 128 -9.20 -0.40 -8.83
N LEU A 129 -9.92 -1.30 -8.16
CA LEU A 129 -11.15 -0.98 -7.44
C LEU A 129 -10.80 -0.50 -6.03
N ARG A 130 -11.14 0.75 -5.71
CA ARG A 130 -10.87 1.36 -4.39
C ARG A 130 -12.04 1.13 -3.43
N PHE A 131 -12.04 -0.03 -2.78
CA PHE A 131 -13.03 -0.39 -1.77
C PHE A 131 -12.76 0.31 -0.44
N VAL A 132 -11.50 0.33 -0.01
CA VAL A 132 -11.06 1.03 1.20
C VAL A 132 -10.69 2.47 0.84
N LYS A 133 -11.34 3.45 1.48
CA LYS A 133 -11.17 4.89 1.21
C LYS A 133 -10.37 5.61 2.28
#